data_AF-A0AB39YIG0-F1
#
_entry.id   AF-A0AB39YIG0-F1
#
_cell.length_a   1.000
_cell.length_b   1.000
_cell.length_c   1.000
_cell.angle_alpha   90.00
_cell.angle_beta   90.00
_cell.angle_gamma   90.00
#
_symmetry.space_group_name_H-M   'P 1'
#
loop_
_entity.id
_entity.type
_entity.pdbx_description
1 polymer ?
#
loop_
_entity_poly.entity_id
_entity_poly.type
_entity_poly.pdbx_seq_one_letter_code
_entity_poly.pdbx_strand_id
1 'polypeptide(L)'
;MHLMIGENISMSQNAEMHREMPWPFPDDRFPEGLGAVVMKSVLSGERPVLQVLHDPDNGWGFADGVDDPNTPDGAVAAHITHVIRLDRTLAEMAKLAPGTLADRSEVGGEWHIRSFAWEEE
;
A
#
# COMPACT_ATOMS: atom_id res chain seq x y z
N MET A 1 -39.59 25.73 -26.99
CA MET A 1 -39.56 24.91 -25.75
C MET A 1 -38.66 23.73 -26.09
N HIS A 2 -37.50 23.47 -25.50
CA HIS A 2 -37.05 23.63 -24.12
C HIS A 2 -35.53 23.91 -24.10
N LEU A 3 -35.10 24.59 -23.05
CA LEU A 3 -33.82 25.27 -22.79
C LEU A 3 -32.68 24.27 -22.48
N MET A 4 -31.43 24.71 -22.70
CA MET A 4 -30.20 24.04 -22.22
C MET A 4 -29.95 24.29 -20.73
N ILE A 5 -29.50 23.26 -20.00
CA ILE A 5 -28.58 23.27 -18.84
C ILE A 5 -27.93 21.87 -18.85
N GLY A 6 -26.61 21.63 -18.79
CA GLY A 6 -25.54 22.38 -18.18
C GLY A 6 -25.25 21.78 -16.81
N GLU A 7 -24.49 20.69 -16.72
CA GLU A 7 -23.76 20.36 -15.49
C GLU A 7 -22.46 19.60 -15.79
N ASN A 8 -21.38 20.29 -15.46
CA ASN A 8 -20.01 19.88 -15.56
C ASN A 8 -19.60 19.41 -14.16
N ILE A 9 -19.54 18.11 -13.87
CA ILE A 9 -18.93 17.62 -12.63
C ILE A 9 -17.64 16.88 -12.94
N SER A 10 -16.56 17.66 -12.87
CA SER A 10 -15.21 17.20 -12.62
C SER A 10 -15.21 16.38 -11.31
N MET A 11 -15.21 15.06 -11.38
CA MET A 11 -14.88 14.21 -10.22
C MET A 11 -13.36 14.09 -10.10
N SER A 12 -12.72 15.19 -9.71
CA SER A 12 -11.33 15.15 -9.26
C SER A 12 -11.30 14.75 -7.78
N GLN A 13 -10.84 13.52 -7.54
CA GLN A 13 -10.09 13.10 -6.35
C GLN A 13 -10.79 13.18 -4.98
N ASN A 14 -11.65 12.20 -4.71
CA ASN A 14 -11.80 11.61 -3.38
C ASN A 14 -12.08 10.12 -3.58
N ALA A 15 -11.05 9.36 -3.96
CA ALA A 15 -11.16 7.91 -3.99
C ALA A 15 -11.33 7.42 -2.54
N GLU A 16 -12.45 6.77 -2.26
CA GLU A 16 -12.65 6.04 -1.00
C GLU A 16 -11.42 5.15 -0.75
N MET A 17 -10.86 5.24 0.46
CA MET A 17 -9.74 4.42 0.87
C MET A 17 -10.28 3.20 1.61
N HIS A 18 -10.19 2.04 0.98
CA HIS A 18 -10.57 0.77 1.57
C HIS A 18 -9.40 0.19 2.35
N ARG A 19 -9.66 -0.27 3.57
CA ARG A 19 -8.63 -0.94 4.40
C ARG A 19 -8.14 -2.25 3.79
N GLU A 20 -9.05 -2.96 3.14
CA GLU A 20 -8.83 -4.28 2.55
C GLU A 20 -9.64 -4.40 1.26
N MET A 21 -9.22 -5.29 0.36
CA MET A 21 -9.98 -5.66 -0.84
C MET A 21 -9.78 -7.13 -1.16
N PRO A 22 -10.74 -7.80 -1.84
CA PRO A 22 -10.63 -9.23 -2.13
C PRO A 22 -9.34 -9.57 -2.87
N TRP A 23 -8.57 -10.49 -2.29
CA TRP A 23 -7.37 -11.07 -2.89
C TRP A 23 -7.69 -12.50 -3.42
N PRO A 24 -7.10 -12.96 -4.53
CA PRO A 24 -6.11 -12.30 -5.38
C PRO A 24 -6.69 -11.17 -6.25
N PHE A 25 -5.87 -10.17 -6.54
CA PHE A 25 -6.27 -9.03 -7.36
C PHE A 25 -6.29 -9.39 -8.85
N PRO A 26 -7.23 -8.83 -9.64
CA PRO A 26 -7.22 -9.01 -11.08
C PRO A 26 -5.93 -8.46 -11.71
N ASP A 27 -5.39 -9.19 -12.69
CA ASP A 27 -4.13 -8.89 -13.40
C ASP A 27 -2.90 -8.71 -12.49
N ASP A 28 -2.93 -9.23 -11.26
CA ASP A 28 -1.87 -9.03 -10.27
C ASP A 28 -1.53 -7.54 -10.06
N ARG A 29 -2.56 -6.68 -9.98
CA ARG A 29 -2.39 -5.23 -9.77
C ARG A 29 -3.17 -4.72 -8.56
N PHE A 30 -2.53 -3.83 -7.80
CA PHE A 30 -3.18 -3.14 -6.70
C PHE A 30 -4.38 -2.31 -7.19
N PRO A 31 -5.56 -2.45 -6.55
CA PRO A 31 -6.70 -1.59 -6.82
C PRO A 31 -6.44 -0.13 -6.43
N GLU A 32 -7.02 0.83 -7.14
CA GLU A 32 -6.75 2.26 -6.92
C GLU A 32 -7.22 2.78 -5.55
N GLY A 33 -8.29 2.21 -5.02
CA GLY A 33 -8.86 2.58 -3.72
C GLY A 33 -8.27 1.82 -2.53
N LEU A 34 -7.33 0.90 -2.72
CA LEU A 34 -6.77 0.12 -1.62
C LEU A 34 -5.76 0.97 -0.81
N GLY A 35 -6.01 1.05 0.49
CA GLY A 35 -5.16 1.68 1.47
C GLY A 35 -4.16 0.70 2.10
N ALA A 36 -3.10 1.27 2.68
CA ALA A 36 -2.13 0.56 3.50
C ALA A 36 -1.66 1.46 4.64
N VAL A 37 -1.13 0.83 5.68
CA VAL A 37 -0.33 1.52 6.70
C VAL A 37 1.07 1.73 6.13
N VAL A 38 1.50 2.98 6.01
CA VAL A 38 2.77 3.35 5.37
C VAL A 38 3.58 4.22 6.32
N MET A 39 4.86 3.89 6.48
CA MET A 39 5.76 4.70 7.29
C MET A 39 5.94 6.12 6.72
N LYS A 40 6.02 7.13 7.58
CA LYS A 40 6.17 8.53 7.13
C LYS A 40 7.51 8.79 6.45
N SER A 41 8.56 8.11 6.88
CA SER A 41 9.89 8.08 6.25
C SER A 41 9.80 7.72 4.77
N VAL A 42 8.97 6.72 4.45
CA VAL A 42 8.67 6.29 3.07
C VAL A 42 7.88 7.34 2.31
N LEU A 43 6.77 7.83 2.88
CA LEU A 43 5.91 8.80 2.18
C LEU A 43 6.61 10.14 1.92
N SER A 44 7.53 10.53 2.80
CA SER A 44 8.34 11.74 2.65
C SER A 44 9.49 11.56 1.63
N GLY A 45 9.74 10.33 1.19
CA GLY A 45 10.85 9.97 0.31
C GLY A 45 12.22 9.98 0.99
N GLU A 46 12.26 10.03 2.32
CA GLU A 46 13.51 10.01 3.09
C GLU A 46 14.15 8.62 3.07
N ARG A 47 13.33 7.57 3.06
CA ARG A 47 13.77 6.18 2.97
C ARG A 47 12.95 5.38 1.94
N PRO A 48 13.54 4.37 1.30
CA PRO A 48 12.80 3.47 0.43
C PRO A 48 11.94 2.49 1.23
N VAL A 49 10.98 1.85 0.56
CA VAL A 49 10.33 0.66 1.12
C VAL A 49 11.30 -0.52 1.05
N LEU A 50 11.59 -1.13 2.19
CA LEU A 50 12.39 -2.37 2.28
C LEU A 50 11.58 -3.54 2.82
N GLN A 51 10.40 -3.28 3.39
CA GLN A 51 9.50 -4.30 3.90
C GLN A 51 8.07 -4.06 3.44
N VAL A 52 7.41 -5.12 2.97
CA VAL A 52 5.99 -5.13 2.60
C VAL A 52 5.30 -6.25 3.35
N LEU A 53 4.28 -5.89 4.13
CA LEU A 53 3.45 -6.82 4.87
C LEU A 53 2.10 -6.96 4.17
N HIS A 54 1.68 -8.19 3.93
CA HIS A 54 0.28 -8.53 3.70
C HIS A 54 -0.17 -9.35 4.90
N ASP A 55 -0.86 -8.72 5.85
CA ASP A 55 -1.20 -9.37 7.11
C ASP A 55 -2.30 -10.44 6.94
N PRO A 56 -2.53 -11.32 7.94
CA PRO A 56 -3.54 -12.38 7.86
C PRO A 56 -4.97 -11.87 7.72
N ASP A 57 -5.23 -10.63 8.13
CA ASP A 57 -6.52 -9.94 8.03
C ASP A 57 -6.66 -9.15 6.72
N ASN A 58 -5.83 -9.47 5.72
CA ASN A 58 -5.85 -8.90 4.37
C ASN A 58 -5.55 -7.39 4.32
N GLY A 59 -4.92 -6.87 5.38
CA GLY A 59 -4.37 -5.52 5.44
C GLY A 59 -2.95 -5.43 4.86
N TRP A 60 -2.56 -4.21 4.51
CA TRP A 60 -1.27 -3.93 3.85
C TRP A 60 -0.42 -2.97 4.67
N GLY A 61 0.88 -3.26 4.71
CA GLY A 61 1.90 -2.47 5.38
C GLY A 61 3.12 -2.21 4.49
N PHE A 62 3.64 -0.98 4.49
CA PHE A 62 4.86 -0.59 3.78
C PHE A 62 5.80 0.13 4.74
N ALA A 63 6.98 -0.45 4.95
CA ALA A 63 7.95 0.01 5.94
C ALA A 63 9.36 0.16 5.34
N ASP A 64 10.15 1.06 5.93
CA ASP A 64 11.56 1.26 5.55
C ASP A 64 12.50 0.21 6.13
N GLY A 65 12.03 -0.64 7.05
CA GLY A 65 12.79 -1.74 7.64
C GLY A 65 13.87 -1.32 8.64
N VAL A 66 13.94 -0.03 9.00
CA VAL A 66 14.93 0.53 9.94
C VAL A 66 14.25 1.21 11.12
N ASP A 67 13.32 2.14 10.86
CA ASP A 67 12.66 2.92 11.89
C ASP A 67 11.48 2.16 12.54
N ASP A 68 11.14 2.48 13.79
CA ASP A 68 10.00 1.85 14.48
C ASP A 68 8.66 2.46 14.03
N PRO A 69 7.75 1.67 13.44
CA PRO A 69 6.46 2.17 12.97
C PRO A 69 5.46 2.46 14.10
N ASN A 70 5.70 1.97 15.33
CA ASN A 70 4.77 2.06 16.47
C ASN A 70 4.85 3.40 17.22
N THR A 71 5.78 4.28 16.83
CA THR A 71 5.80 5.65 17.33
C THR A 71 4.55 6.43 16.86
N PRO A 72 4.07 7.44 17.61
CA PRO A 72 2.86 8.20 17.27
C PRO A 72 2.87 8.81 15.86
N ASP A 73 4.06 9.08 15.34
CA ASP A 73 4.31 9.67 14.03
C ASP A 73 5.00 8.68 13.06
N GLY A 74 5.13 7.41 13.41
CA GLY A 74 5.89 6.42 12.63
C GLY A 74 5.23 6.05 11.31
N ALA A 75 3.90 5.93 11.30
CA ALA A 75 3.14 5.52 10.13
C ALA A 75 1.76 6.19 10.01
N VAL A 76 1.21 6.19 8.80
CA VAL A 76 -0.13 6.72 8.48
C VAL A 76 -0.83 5.83 7.47
N ALA A 77 -2.16 5.88 7.43
CA ALA A 77 -2.92 5.26 6.34
C ALA A 77 -2.82 6.09 5.06
N ALA A 78 -2.48 5.45 3.94
CA ALA A 78 -2.41 6.10 2.63
C ALA A 78 -2.80 5.12 1.53
N HIS A 79 -3.24 5.63 0.37
CA HIS A 79 -3.45 4.80 -0.82
C HIS A 79 -2.15 4.14 -1.27
N ILE A 80 -2.18 2.83 -1.54
CA ILE A 80 -1.02 2.08 -2.05
C ILE A 80 -0.50 2.72 -3.34
N THR A 81 -1.39 3.27 -4.17
CA THR A 81 -1.02 3.96 -5.41
C THR A 81 -0.05 5.13 -5.21
N HIS A 82 -0.08 5.83 -4.07
CA HIS A 82 0.92 6.85 -3.76
C HIS A 82 2.30 6.24 -3.54
N VAL A 83 2.36 5.11 -2.83
CA VAL A 83 3.61 4.38 -2.57
C VAL A 83 4.19 3.82 -3.87
N ILE A 84 3.37 3.21 -4.73
CA ILE A 84 3.81 2.69 -6.03
C ILE A 84 4.31 3.80 -6.97
N ARG A 85 3.81 5.04 -6.83
CA ARG A 85 4.31 6.18 -7.61
C ARG A 85 5.72 6.59 -7.18
N LEU A 86 6.07 6.43 -5.91
CA LEU A 86 7.43 6.66 -5.39
C LEU A 86 8.38 5.56 -5.86
N ASP A 87 7.92 4.30 -5.85
CA ASP A 87 8.69 3.16 -6.30
C ASP A 87 7.84 2.15 -7.09
N ARG A 88 8.10 2.10 -8.40
CA ARG A 88 7.38 1.23 -9.34
C ARG A 88 7.72 -0.26 -9.16
N THR A 89 8.85 -0.58 -8.55
CA THR A 89 9.24 -1.98 -8.27
C THR A 89 8.34 -2.63 -7.24
N LEU A 90 7.55 -1.85 -6.49
CA LEU A 90 6.58 -2.39 -5.53
C LEU A 90 5.35 -3.02 -6.20
N ALA A 91 5.12 -2.78 -7.50
CA ALA A 91 3.94 -3.28 -8.19
C ALA A 91 3.85 -4.82 -8.20
N GLU A 92 4.98 -5.54 -8.20
CA GLU A 92 4.99 -7.01 -8.13
C GLU A 92 4.44 -7.56 -6.80
N MET A 93 4.43 -6.74 -5.74
CA MET A 93 3.93 -7.15 -4.42
C MET A 93 2.41 -7.34 -4.38
N ALA A 94 1.68 -6.96 -5.43
CA ALA A 94 0.25 -7.29 -5.54
C ALA A 94 -0.04 -8.81 -5.53
N LYS A 95 0.97 -9.63 -5.84
CA LYS A 95 0.91 -11.11 -5.83
C LYS A 95 1.15 -11.71 -4.46
N LEU A 96 1.59 -10.89 -3.50
CA LEU A 96 1.94 -11.34 -2.17
C LEU A 96 0.68 -11.86 -1.46
N ALA A 97 0.72 -13.09 -0.96
CA ALA A 97 -0.43 -13.71 -0.31
C ALA A 97 -0.65 -13.16 1.11
N PRO A 98 -1.89 -13.15 1.64
CA PRO A 98 -2.13 -12.79 3.03
C PRO A 98 -1.30 -13.66 4.00
N GLY A 99 -0.91 -13.08 5.13
CA GLY A 99 -0.04 -13.73 6.11
C GLY A 99 1.41 -13.89 5.66
N THR A 100 1.93 -12.91 4.90
CA THR A 100 3.33 -12.92 4.47
C THR A 100 4.00 -11.56 4.62
N LEU A 101 5.30 -11.61 4.86
CA LEU A 101 6.18 -10.47 4.93
C LEU A 101 7.27 -10.64 3.88
N ALA A 102 7.42 -9.65 3.02
CA ALA A 102 8.49 -9.57 2.02
C ALA A 102 9.52 -8.53 2.46
N ASP A 103 10.79 -8.89 2.44
CA ASP A 103 11.91 -8.00 2.73
C ASP A 103 12.92 -7.96 1.59
N ARG A 104 13.60 -6.82 1.41
CA ARG A 104 14.71 -6.65 0.48
C ARG A 104 15.75 -5.70 1.05
N SER A 105 16.98 -5.76 0.55
CA SER A 105 18.07 -4.89 1.04
C SER A 105 18.12 -3.51 0.38
N GLU A 106 17.60 -3.37 -0.84
CA GLU A 106 17.62 -2.12 -1.61
C GLU A 106 16.50 -2.08 -2.66
N VAL A 107 16.21 -0.90 -3.22
CA VAL A 107 15.20 -0.73 -4.27
C VAL A 107 15.59 -1.53 -5.52
N GLY A 108 14.69 -2.40 -5.99
CA GLY A 108 14.93 -3.30 -7.11
C GLY A 108 15.77 -4.54 -6.78
N GLY A 109 16.17 -4.71 -5.52
CA GLY A 109 16.76 -5.96 -5.02
C GLY A 109 15.75 -7.11 -4.97
N GLU A 110 16.26 -8.34 -4.80
CA GLU A 110 15.43 -9.53 -4.65
C GLU A 110 14.60 -9.47 -3.37
N TRP A 111 13.34 -9.90 -3.46
CA TRP A 111 12.46 -10.05 -2.31
C TRP A 111 12.64 -11.41 -1.65
N HIS A 112 12.91 -11.40 -0.36
CA HIS A 112 12.83 -12.57 0.50
C HIS A 112 11.44 -12.60 1.16
N ILE A 113 10.65 -13.60 0.81
CA ILE A 113 9.28 -13.76 1.31
C ILE A 113 9.26 -14.80 2.41
N ARG A 114 8.65 -14.45 3.55
CA ARG A 114 8.45 -15.33 4.69
C ARG A 114 7.02 -15.28 5.18
N SER A 115 6.57 -16.35 5.82
CA SER A 115 5.28 -16.40 6.50
C SER A 115 5.26 -15.42 7.67
N PHE A 116 4.12 -14.77 7.86
CA PHE A 116 3.85 -13.85 8.96
C PHE A 116 2.51 -14.22 9.61
N ALA A 117 2.50 -14.28 10.94
CA ALA A 117 1.31 -14.44 11.75
C ALA A 117 1.45 -13.51 12.95
N TRP A 118 0.33 -12.97 13.43
CA TRP A 118 0.29 -12.30 14.71
C TRP A 118 0.69 -13.31 15.79
N GLU A 119 1.57 -12.91 16.71
CA GLU A 119 1.83 -13.73 17.89
C GLU A 119 0.52 -13.80 18.68
N GLU A 120 -0.02 -15.01 18.87
CA GLU A 120 -1.16 -15.20 19.76
C GLU A 120 -0.63 -14.98 21.20
N GLU A 121 -1.07 -13.89 21.85
CA GLU A 121 -0.80 -13.64 23.27
C GLU A 121 -1.40 -14.71 24.19
#